data_AF-A0A9X0D0B3-F1
#
_entry.id   AF-A0A9X0D0B3-F1
#
_cell.length_a   1.000
_cell.length_b   1.000
_cell.length_c   1.000
_cell.angle_alpha   90.00
_cell.angle_beta   90.00
_cell.angle_gamma   90.00
#
_symmetry.space_group_name_H-M   'P 1'
#
loop_
_entity.id
_entity.type
_entity.pdbx_description
1 polymer ?
#
loop_
_entity_poly.entity_id
_entity_poly.type
_entity_poly.pdbx_seq_one_letter_code
_entity_poly.pdbx_strand_id
1 'polypeptide(L)'
;MENSLELNQWHYVGASYDDFIGNASLWINGTRVKQKNFGDGLTLASDVFDVKRMVSGINFKGRISAMQVYNYSLTSEDINALKYATFGPDCIAHAGPIAIYPLNSQYTTQEIDNLQPTGNAKGVSLADGLCDQPDGSYQFHGSNDSYITFPNNGSLYLQHSITMLCWVYFSNPTSGPFFVYYNKTDIAQFFEWVLVSAPANILTDSTFMGELPPCRFIATL
;
A
#
# COMPACT_ATOMS: atom_id res chain seq x y z
N MET A 1 -5.99 -19.72 -12.32
CA MET A 1 -5.66 -18.31 -12.62
C MET A 1 -5.45 -17.62 -11.28
N GLU A 2 -4.19 -17.48 -10.83
CA GLU A 2 -3.77 -17.07 -9.47
C GLU A 2 -3.83 -15.55 -9.21
N ASN A 3 -4.88 -14.87 -9.68
CA ASN A 3 -4.97 -13.40 -9.56
C ASN A 3 -6.09 -12.95 -8.60
N SER A 4 -6.64 -13.85 -7.79
CA SER A 4 -7.66 -13.53 -6.78
C SER A 4 -7.05 -13.38 -5.39
N LEU A 5 -7.52 -12.38 -4.64
CA LEU A 5 -7.26 -12.24 -3.20
C LEU A 5 -8.17 -13.23 -2.44
N GLU A 6 -7.69 -14.46 -2.29
CA GLU A 6 -8.42 -15.46 -1.53
C GLU A 6 -8.40 -15.14 -0.03
N LEU A 7 -9.41 -15.62 0.68
CA LEU A 7 -9.52 -15.38 2.10
C LEU A 7 -8.63 -16.34 2.88
N ASN A 8 -8.24 -15.90 4.07
CA ASN A 8 -7.49 -16.65 5.06
C ASN A 8 -6.08 -17.05 4.64
N GLN A 9 -5.45 -16.24 3.79
CA GLN A 9 -4.03 -16.36 3.48
C GLN A 9 -3.39 -15.00 3.24
N TRP A 10 -2.06 -14.99 3.30
CA TRP A 10 -1.24 -13.81 3.04
C TRP A 10 -1.02 -13.62 1.54
N HIS A 11 -1.24 -12.40 1.07
CA HIS A 11 -0.94 -11.96 -0.29
C HIS A 11 0.11 -10.86 -0.26
N TYR A 12 1.11 -10.96 -1.14
CA TYR A 12 2.08 -9.89 -1.33
C TYR A 12 1.51 -8.90 -2.34
N VAL A 13 1.14 -7.72 -1.91
CA VAL A 13 0.45 -6.73 -2.75
C VAL A 13 1.27 -5.49 -2.91
N GLY A 14 1.05 -4.80 -4.03
CA GLY A 14 1.81 -3.62 -4.34
C GLY A 14 1.09 -2.66 -5.25
N ALA A 15 1.54 -1.42 -5.20
CA ALA A 15 1.10 -0.37 -6.09
C ALA A 15 2.30 0.46 -6.55
N SER A 16 2.35 0.81 -7.83
CA SER A 16 3.43 1.65 -8.37
C SER A 16 2.91 2.69 -9.35
N TYR A 17 3.62 3.81 -9.44
CA TYR A 17 3.46 4.80 -10.50
C TYR A 17 4.83 5.10 -11.09
N ASP A 18 4.91 5.12 -12.42
CA ASP A 18 6.09 5.50 -13.19
C ASP A 18 5.88 6.88 -13.82
N ASP A 19 6.56 7.89 -13.31
CA ASP A 19 6.48 9.28 -13.77
C ASP A 19 7.09 9.47 -15.16
N PHE A 20 8.00 8.59 -15.62
CA PHE A 20 8.62 8.73 -16.94
C PHE A 20 7.67 8.35 -18.08
N ILE A 21 6.80 7.37 -17.87
CA ILE A 21 5.84 6.89 -18.87
C ILE A 21 4.38 7.11 -18.47
N GLY A 22 4.13 7.59 -17.26
CA GLY A 22 2.80 7.86 -16.72
C GLY A 22 1.98 6.63 -16.31
N ASN A 23 2.61 5.47 -16.10
CA ASN A 23 1.88 4.22 -15.84
C ASN A 23 1.71 3.97 -14.34
N ALA A 24 0.46 3.84 -13.91
CA ALA A 24 0.09 3.31 -12.60
C ALA A 24 -0.25 1.82 -12.70
N SER A 25 0.25 1.01 -11.77
CA SER A 25 0.12 -0.45 -11.77
C SER A 25 -0.28 -0.99 -10.40
N LEU A 26 -1.11 -2.03 -10.39
CA LEU A 26 -1.43 -2.84 -9.21
C LEU A 26 -0.81 -4.23 -9.34
N TRP A 27 -0.29 -4.73 -8.23
CA TRP A 27 0.48 -5.97 -8.15
C TRP A 27 -0.13 -6.91 -7.10
N ILE A 28 -0.29 -8.20 -7.46
CA ILE A 28 -0.59 -9.29 -6.52
C ILE A 28 0.42 -10.41 -6.73
N ASN A 29 1.01 -10.86 -5.63
CA ASN A 29 1.92 -12.00 -5.55
C ASN A 29 3.08 -11.94 -6.56
N GLY A 30 3.47 -10.73 -6.98
CA GLY A 30 4.50 -10.47 -8.00
C GLY A 30 3.99 -10.31 -9.43
N THR A 31 2.69 -10.49 -9.66
CA THR A 31 2.04 -10.34 -10.97
C THR A 31 1.33 -8.98 -11.07
N ARG A 32 1.55 -8.26 -12.18
CA ARG A 32 0.79 -7.04 -12.48
C ARG A 32 -0.63 -7.42 -12.91
N VAL A 33 -1.61 -7.07 -12.08
CA VAL A 33 -3.02 -7.43 -12.26
C VAL A 33 -3.82 -6.34 -12.98
N LYS A 34 -3.41 -5.07 -12.83
CA LYS A 34 -4.00 -3.91 -13.50
C LYS A 34 -2.93 -2.88 -13.82
N GLN A 35 -3.15 -2.13 -14.90
CA GLN A 35 -2.31 -1.01 -15.30
C GLN A 35 -3.16 0.03 -16.04
N LYS A 36 -2.87 1.31 -15.84
CA LYS A 36 -3.46 2.40 -16.61
C LYS A 36 -2.47 3.56 -16.73
N ASN A 37 -2.48 4.22 -17.88
CA ASN A 37 -1.69 5.41 -18.14
C ASN A 37 -2.46 6.67 -17.73
N PHE A 38 -1.80 7.59 -17.04
CA PHE A 38 -2.36 8.84 -16.54
C PHE A 38 -1.52 10.08 -16.93
N GLY A 39 -0.54 9.91 -17.81
CA GLY A 39 0.43 10.95 -18.15
C GLY A 39 1.62 10.99 -17.20
N ASP A 40 2.72 11.51 -17.73
CA ASP A 40 3.96 11.81 -17.02
C ASP A 40 3.89 13.18 -16.31
N GLY A 41 4.85 13.47 -15.45
CA GLY A 41 4.99 14.75 -14.76
C GLY A 41 3.95 14.99 -13.66
N LEU A 42 3.30 13.95 -13.15
CA LEU A 42 2.35 14.09 -12.04
C LEU A 42 3.12 14.29 -10.74
N THR A 43 2.93 15.45 -10.11
CA THR A 43 3.44 15.67 -8.76
C THR A 43 2.62 14.84 -7.77
N LEU A 44 3.23 13.81 -7.19
CA LEU A 44 2.59 13.06 -6.11
C LEU A 44 2.61 13.92 -4.82
N ALA A 45 1.53 13.88 -4.05
CA ALA A 45 1.36 14.74 -2.89
C ALA A 45 2.50 14.56 -1.84
N SER A 46 3.00 15.68 -1.31
CA SER A 46 4.32 15.74 -0.66
C SER A 46 4.34 15.65 0.87
N ASP A 47 3.19 15.60 1.56
CA ASP A 47 3.19 15.99 3.00
C ASP A 47 2.78 14.87 3.97
N VAL A 48 2.06 13.83 3.52
CA VAL A 48 1.58 12.71 4.37
C VAL A 48 1.42 11.41 3.59
N PHE A 49 1.81 10.31 4.22
CA PHE A 49 1.39 8.98 3.82
C PHE A 49 0.40 8.40 4.85
N ASP A 50 -0.77 7.95 4.43
CA ASP A 50 -1.78 7.35 5.30
C ASP A 50 -2.17 5.95 4.84
N VAL A 51 -2.30 5.03 5.80
CA VAL A 51 -3.16 3.85 5.65
C VAL A 51 -4.51 4.22 6.25
N LYS A 52 -5.36 4.91 5.47
CA LYS A 52 -6.65 5.46 5.93
C LYS A 52 -7.81 5.23 4.96
N ARG A 53 -8.99 5.48 5.54
CA ARG A 53 -10.34 5.60 4.99
C ARG A 53 -10.44 6.34 3.63
N MET A 54 -11.37 5.85 2.81
CA MET A 54 -11.86 6.45 1.57
C MET A 54 -12.75 7.69 1.84
N VAL A 55 -12.69 8.69 0.96
CA VAL A 55 -13.68 9.79 0.92
C VAL A 55 -15.12 9.25 0.74
N SER A 56 -15.31 8.04 0.20
CA SER A 56 -16.61 7.39 0.02
C SER A 56 -17.06 6.45 1.15
N GLY A 57 -16.38 6.44 2.31
CA GLY A 57 -16.87 5.73 3.51
C GLY A 57 -16.64 4.21 3.55
N ILE A 58 -15.80 3.69 2.66
CA ILE A 58 -15.34 2.30 2.67
C ILE A 58 -14.02 2.24 3.45
N ASN A 59 -13.96 1.41 4.49
CA ASN A 59 -12.79 1.26 5.36
C ASN A 59 -12.15 -0.12 5.17
N PHE A 60 -10.81 -0.16 5.13
CA PHE A 60 -10.07 -1.41 5.04
C PHE A 60 -10.26 -2.28 6.29
N LYS A 61 -10.56 -3.57 6.06
CA LYS A 61 -10.64 -4.59 7.11
C LYS A 61 -9.76 -5.78 6.73
N GLY A 62 -8.62 -5.91 7.38
CA GLY A 62 -7.64 -6.95 7.10
C GLY A 62 -6.42 -6.78 8.00
N ARG A 63 -5.40 -7.61 7.81
CA ARG A 63 -4.11 -7.44 8.45
C ARG A 63 -3.09 -6.93 7.44
N ILE A 64 -2.16 -6.10 7.90
CA ILE A 64 -1.02 -5.63 7.13
C ILE A 64 0.26 -5.93 7.90
N SER A 65 1.29 -6.40 7.18
CA SER A 65 2.63 -6.64 7.71
C SER A 65 3.69 -6.19 6.70
N ALA A 66 4.89 -5.87 7.18
CA ALA A 66 6.09 -5.60 6.39
C ALA A 66 5.88 -4.66 5.20
N MET A 67 5.50 -3.42 5.50
CA MET A 67 5.29 -2.38 4.51
C MET A 67 6.62 -1.73 4.09
N GLN A 68 6.80 -1.52 2.79
CA GLN A 68 7.99 -0.94 2.19
C GLN A 68 7.61 0.16 1.19
N VAL A 69 8.40 1.22 1.14
CA VAL A 69 8.20 2.35 0.22
C VAL A 69 9.48 2.63 -0.57
N TYR A 70 9.34 2.85 -1.86
CA TYR A 70 10.39 3.12 -2.82
C TYR A 70 10.06 4.40 -3.60
N ASN A 71 11.05 5.26 -3.87
CA ASN A 71 10.91 6.47 -4.69
C ASN A 71 11.18 6.22 -6.19
N TYR A 72 10.90 5.01 -6.65
CA TYR A 72 10.98 4.64 -8.06
C TYR A 72 9.97 3.53 -8.37
N SER A 73 9.66 3.35 -9.66
CA SER A 73 8.76 2.27 -10.12
C SER A 73 9.57 0.97 -10.23
N LEU A 74 9.28 0.00 -9.37
CA LEU A 74 9.93 -1.31 -9.39
C LEU A 74 9.44 -2.13 -10.59
N THR A 75 10.34 -2.95 -11.14
CA THR A 75 9.96 -3.91 -12.18
C THR A 75 9.27 -5.13 -11.58
N SER A 76 8.59 -5.91 -12.43
CA SER A 76 8.03 -7.21 -12.00
C SER A 76 9.10 -8.12 -11.41
N GLU A 77 10.33 -8.08 -11.93
CA GLU A 77 11.46 -8.89 -11.47
C GLU A 77 11.88 -8.48 -10.06
N ASP A 78 12.04 -7.16 -9.82
CA ASP A 78 12.40 -6.65 -8.50
C ASP A 78 11.32 -6.98 -7.45
N ILE A 79 10.03 -6.81 -7.80
CA ILE A 79 8.92 -7.14 -6.90
C ILE A 79 8.92 -8.62 -6.54
N ASN A 80 9.19 -9.50 -7.52
CA ASN A 80 9.28 -10.94 -7.27
C ASN A 80 10.49 -11.30 -6.40
N ALA A 81 11.64 -10.63 -6.59
CA ALA A 81 12.80 -10.81 -5.73
C ALA A 81 12.53 -10.35 -4.29
N LEU A 82 11.85 -9.22 -4.12
CA LEU A 82 11.54 -8.62 -2.82
C LEU A 82 10.52 -9.41 -2.00
N LYS A 83 9.59 -10.12 -2.66
CA LYS A 83 8.61 -11.00 -2.00
C LYS A 83 9.27 -11.92 -0.97
N TYR A 84 10.42 -12.51 -1.30
CA TYR A 84 11.16 -13.43 -0.43
C TYR A 84 12.27 -12.74 0.38
N ALA A 85 12.68 -11.54 -0.02
CA ALA A 85 13.70 -10.73 0.64
C ALA A 85 13.29 -10.19 2.01
N THR A 86 11.98 -10.10 2.27
CA THR A 86 11.41 -9.67 3.57
C THR A 86 11.94 -10.48 4.78
N PHE A 87 12.67 -11.58 4.54
CA PHE A 87 13.25 -12.47 5.55
C PHE A 87 14.80 -12.53 5.53
N GLY A 88 15.51 -11.72 4.72
CA GLY A 88 16.97 -11.75 4.63
C GLY A 88 17.62 -10.39 4.30
N PRO A 89 18.85 -10.10 4.81
CA PRO A 89 19.47 -8.77 4.71
C PRO A 89 19.95 -8.39 3.31
N ASP A 90 20.24 -9.36 2.43
CA ASP A 90 20.99 -9.09 1.19
C ASP A 90 20.14 -8.56 0.02
N CYS A 91 18.86 -8.91 -0.07
CA CYS A 91 18.01 -8.50 -1.21
C CYS A 91 17.21 -7.21 -0.98
N ILE A 92 17.00 -6.79 0.28
CA ILE A 92 16.41 -5.48 0.61
C ILE A 92 17.41 -4.35 0.29
N ALA A 93 18.71 -4.62 0.44
CA ALA A 93 19.77 -3.64 0.19
C ALA A 93 19.94 -3.26 -1.29
N HIS A 94 19.56 -4.13 -2.23
CA HIS A 94 19.73 -3.87 -3.67
C HIS A 94 18.63 -2.98 -4.25
N ALA A 95 17.41 -3.05 -3.70
CA ALA A 95 16.34 -2.14 -4.07
C ALA A 95 16.50 -0.80 -3.32
N GLY A 96 16.85 -0.81 -2.03
CA GLY A 96 17.04 0.43 -1.27
C GLY A 96 15.71 1.16 -1.02
N PRO A 97 14.77 0.55 -0.29
CA PRO A 97 13.56 1.24 0.14
C PRO A 97 13.93 2.49 0.95
N ILE A 98 13.13 3.54 0.80
CA ILE A 98 13.30 4.80 1.54
C ILE A 98 12.51 4.82 2.86
N ALA A 99 11.71 3.78 3.10
CA ALA A 99 11.08 3.50 4.39
C ALA A 99 10.72 2.01 4.49
N ILE A 100 11.02 1.39 5.63
CA ILE A 100 10.56 0.04 5.97
C ILE A 100 9.82 0.11 7.30
N TYR A 101 8.55 -0.29 7.29
CA TYR A 101 7.74 -0.43 8.49
C TYR A 101 7.42 -1.91 8.69
N PRO A 102 8.08 -2.60 9.65
CA PRO A 102 7.82 -4.01 9.91
C PRO A 102 6.38 -4.30 10.35
N LEU A 103 5.72 -3.35 11.03
CA LEU A 103 4.34 -3.45 11.52
C LEU A 103 4.10 -4.69 12.39
N ASN A 104 4.88 -4.81 13.47
CA ASN A 104 4.82 -5.91 14.44
C ASN A 104 5.01 -5.38 15.87
N SER A 105 4.94 -6.24 16.90
CA SER A 105 5.12 -5.83 18.30
C SER A 105 6.48 -5.22 18.62
N GLN A 106 7.54 -5.64 17.94
CA GLN A 106 8.91 -5.17 18.18
C GLN A 106 9.09 -3.71 17.75
N TYR A 107 8.62 -3.37 16.54
CA TYR A 107 8.80 -2.04 15.96
C TYR A 107 7.55 -1.17 16.11
N THR A 108 6.40 -1.75 16.47
CA THR A 108 5.10 -1.10 16.43
C THR A 108 4.86 -0.48 15.05
N THR A 109 4.75 0.85 14.96
CA THR A 109 4.62 1.65 13.74
C THR A 109 5.90 2.43 13.40
N GLN A 110 7.03 2.11 14.03
CA GLN A 110 8.32 2.74 13.80
C GLN A 110 8.96 2.20 12.50
N GLU A 111 9.65 3.10 11.79
CA GLU A 111 10.49 2.75 10.66
C GLU A 111 11.79 2.12 11.17
N ILE A 112 12.29 1.07 10.51
CA ILE A 112 13.36 0.20 11.07
C ILE A 112 14.66 0.94 11.36
N ASP A 113 15.00 1.95 10.56
CA ASP A 113 16.25 2.71 10.64
C ASP A 113 16.05 4.14 11.19
N ASN A 114 14.82 4.48 11.61
CA ASN A 114 14.42 5.82 12.05
C ASN A 114 14.62 6.91 11.00
N LEU A 115 14.55 6.55 9.72
CA LEU A 115 14.62 7.51 8.60
C LEU A 115 13.30 8.26 8.41
N GLN A 116 12.20 7.68 8.90
CA GLN A 116 10.87 8.28 8.88
C GLN A 116 10.25 8.34 10.28
N PRO A 117 9.35 9.31 10.54
CA PRO A 117 8.59 9.37 11.78
C PRO A 117 7.76 8.12 12.04
N THR A 118 7.60 7.78 13.32
CA THR A 118 6.70 6.73 13.79
C THR A 118 5.26 7.02 13.35
N GLY A 119 4.58 5.98 12.88
CA GLY A 119 3.17 6.06 12.51
C GLY A 119 2.23 6.23 13.71
N ASN A 120 1.13 6.94 13.51
CA ASN A 120 0.07 7.14 14.50
C ASN A 120 -1.05 6.13 14.24
N ALA A 121 -1.07 5.07 15.03
CA ALA A 121 -2.10 4.04 14.98
C ALA A 121 -3.35 4.47 15.78
N LYS A 122 -4.53 4.28 15.20
CA LYS A 122 -5.82 4.45 15.87
C LYS A 122 -6.71 3.27 15.52
N GLY A 123 -7.42 2.71 16.52
CA GLY A 123 -8.43 1.67 16.31
C GLY A 123 -7.92 0.45 15.53
N VAL A 124 -6.64 0.12 15.68
CA VAL A 124 -5.98 -1.09 15.16
C VAL A 124 -5.40 -1.87 16.33
N SER A 125 -5.14 -3.17 16.14
CA SER A 125 -4.57 -4.04 17.18
C SER A 125 -3.51 -4.96 16.59
N LEU A 126 -2.54 -5.40 17.38
CA LEU A 126 -1.61 -6.45 16.96
C LEU A 126 -2.35 -7.76 16.69
N ALA A 127 -1.82 -8.55 15.76
CA ALA A 127 -2.33 -9.87 15.38
C ALA A 127 -1.22 -10.73 14.77
N ASP A 128 -1.46 -12.05 14.65
CA ASP A 128 -0.50 -12.97 14.04
C ASP A 128 -0.15 -12.55 12.61
N GLY A 129 1.15 -12.52 12.33
CA GLY A 129 1.78 -12.11 11.08
C GLY A 129 2.04 -13.26 10.11
N LEU A 130 3.00 -13.05 9.21
CA LEU A 130 3.51 -14.07 8.31
C LEU A 130 4.11 -15.23 9.11
N CYS A 131 3.94 -16.46 8.62
CA CYS A 131 4.43 -17.68 9.28
C CYS A 131 3.92 -17.82 10.73
N ASP A 132 2.68 -17.38 11.00
CA ASP A 132 2.01 -17.43 12.30
C ASP A 132 2.81 -16.77 13.44
N GLN A 133 3.65 -15.79 13.10
CA GLN A 133 4.42 -15.03 14.10
C GLN A 133 3.46 -14.24 15.00
N PRO A 134 3.44 -14.50 16.32
CA PRO A 134 2.58 -13.76 17.24
C PRO A 134 2.90 -12.27 17.17
N ASP A 135 1.85 -11.45 17.11
CA ASP A 135 1.95 -10.00 16.98
C ASP A 135 2.82 -9.50 15.80
N GLY A 136 2.92 -10.31 14.74
CA GLY A 136 3.70 -10.02 13.53
C GLY A 136 2.97 -9.12 12.51
N SER A 137 1.79 -8.60 12.83
CA SER A 137 0.99 -7.74 11.96
C SER A 137 0.10 -6.79 12.75
N TYR A 138 -0.50 -5.82 12.05
CA TYR A 138 -1.60 -5.00 12.56
C TYR A 138 -2.93 -5.37 11.89
N GLN A 139 -3.95 -5.63 12.70
CA GLN A 139 -5.35 -5.81 12.32
C GLN A 139 -6.07 -4.46 12.25
N PHE A 140 -6.67 -4.21 11.08
CA PHE A 140 -7.59 -3.12 10.82
C PHE A 140 -9.04 -3.65 10.89
N HIS A 141 -9.89 -2.94 11.62
CA HIS A 141 -11.23 -3.41 11.98
C HIS A 141 -12.34 -2.93 11.03
N GLY A 142 -12.02 -2.08 10.05
CA GLY A 142 -13.00 -1.54 9.10
C GLY A 142 -13.93 -0.47 9.68
N SER A 143 -13.57 0.13 10.82
CA SER A 143 -14.27 1.28 11.39
C SER A 143 -13.63 2.60 10.94
N ASN A 144 -14.32 3.73 11.10
CA ASN A 144 -13.79 5.05 10.75
C ASN A 144 -12.56 5.45 11.57
N ASP A 145 -12.36 4.82 12.71
CA ASP A 145 -11.24 5.06 13.61
C ASP A 145 -10.14 4.00 13.48
N SER A 146 -10.22 3.10 12.49
CA SER A 146 -9.25 2.03 12.25
C SER A 146 -8.27 2.43 11.15
N TYR A 147 -7.11 2.98 11.52
CA TYR A 147 -6.09 3.42 10.58
C TYR A 147 -4.70 3.54 11.20
N ILE A 148 -3.68 3.68 10.33
CA ILE A 148 -2.34 4.11 10.73
C ILE A 148 -1.90 5.26 9.81
N THR A 149 -1.47 6.37 10.41
CA THR A 149 -0.96 7.55 9.69
C THR A 149 0.53 7.63 9.81
N PHE A 150 1.25 7.72 8.69
CA PHE A 150 2.69 7.90 8.67
C PHE A 150 3.02 9.35 8.29
N PRO A 151 3.50 10.16 9.23
CA PRO A 151 3.94 11.50 8.90
C PRO A 151 5.10 11.43 7.89
N ASN A 152 5.03 12.24 6.84
CA ASN A 152 6.16 12.47 5.96
C ASN A 152 6.83 13.78 6.38
N ASN A 153 8.13 13.73 6.71
CA ASN A 153 8.92 14.92 7.07
C ASN A 153 9.61 15.57 5.85
N GLY A 154 9.20 15.20 4.64
CA GLY A 154 9.77 15.70 3.39
C GLY A 154 10.90 14.83 2.83
N SER A 155 11.25 13.71 3.46
CA SER A 155 12.23 12.73 2.94
C SER A 155 11.62 11.81 1.87
N LEU A 156 10.29 11.64 1.85
CA LEU A 156 9.59 11.11 0.68
C LEU A 156 9.36 12.29 -0.29
N TYR A 157 10.40 12.68 -1.02
CA TYR A 157 10.30 13.68 -2.11
C TYR A 157 9.71 12.99 -3.34
N LEU A 158 8.38 12.82 -3.34
CA LEU A 158 7.64 12.03 -4.35
C LEU A 158 7.29 12.86 -5.61
N GLN A 159 8.18 13.74 -6.08
CA GLN A 159 7.97 14.44 -7.35
C GLN A 159 8.04 13.52 -8.58
N HIS A 160 8.31 12.22 -8.38
CA HIS A 160 8.58 11.23 -9.42
C HIS A 160 7.85 9.91 -9.14
N SER A 161 8.37 8.82 -9.70
CA SER A 161 7.87 7.46 -9.55
C SER A 161 7.83 6.98 -8.09
N ILE A 162 6.93 6.05 -7.79
CA ILE A 162 6.79 5.44 -6.46
C ILE A 162 6.46 3.96 -6.59
N THR A 163 6.94 3.15 -5.65
CA THR A 163 6.38 1.82 -5.39
C THR A 163 6.14 1.62 -3.91
N MET A 164 5.00 1.01 -3.59
CA MET A 164 4.68 0.54 -2.24
C MET A 164 4.37 -0.94 -2.27
N LEU A 165 4.92 -1.68 -1.31
CA LEU A 165 4.71 -3.11 -1.16
C LEU A 165 4.34 -3.42 0.28
N CYS A 166 3.48 -4.41 0.50
CA CYS A 166 3.22 -4.99 1.81
C CYS A 166 2.62 -6.39 1.70
N TRP A 167 2.55 -7.07 2.84
CA TRP A 167 1.75 -8.28 2.97
C TRP A 167 0.37 -7.93 3.53
N VAL A 168 -0.67 -8.48 2.91
CA VAL A 168 -2.06 -8.32 3.35
C VAL A 168 -2.73 -9.66 3.62
N TYR A 169 -3.60 -9.71 4.61
CA TYR A 169 -4.42 -10.87 4.94
C TYR A 169 -5.88 -10.45 5.09
N PHE A 170 -6.78 -11.17 4.43
CA PHE A 170 -8.22 -10.95 4.49
C PHE A 170 -8.92 -12.13 5.13
N SER A 171 -9.68 -11.91 6.21
CA SER A 171 -10.48 -12.97 6.83
C SER A 171 -11.93 -13.02 6.31
N ASN A 172 -12.36 -11.97 5.62
CA ASN A 172 -13.70 -11.81 5.07
C ASN A 172 -13.61 -11.01 3.76
N PRO A 173 -14.58 -11.15 2.83
CA PRO A 173 -14.67 -10.27 1.68
C PRO A 173 -14.70 -8.81 2.15
N THR A 174 -13.83 -8.00 1.57
CA THR A 174 -13.74 -6.58 1.89
C THR A 174 -13.36 -5.81 0.64
N SER A 175 -13.86 -4.59 0.57
CA SER A 175 -13.38 -3.57 -0.36
C SER A 175 -12.86 -2.45 0.52
N GLY A 176 -11.74 -1.84 0.19
CA GLY A 176 -11.25 -0.67 0.90
C GLY A 176 -9.87 -0.22 0.45
N PRO A 177 -9.56 1.08 0.60
CA PRO A 177 -8.23 1.61 0.34
C PRO A 177 -7.23 1.03 1.32
N PHE A 178 -6.12 0.51 0.81
CA PHE A 178 -5.02 0.01 1.65
C PHE A 178 -3.86 1.01 1.70
N PHE A 179 -3.67 1.84 0.67
CA PHE A 179 -2.69 2.93 0.66
C PHE A 179 -3.33 4.24 0.17
N VAL A 180 -3.19 5.31 0.96
CA VAL A 180 -3.65 6.65 0.61
C VAL A 180 -2.54 7.67 0.87
N TYR A 181 -2.04 8.34 -0.16
CA TYR A 181 -1.24 9.55 -0.01
C TYR A 181 -2.12 10.77 -0.21
N TYR A 182 -1.92 11.84 0.55
CA TYR A 182 -2.57 13.11 0.26
C TYR A 182 -1.74 14.30 0.73
N ASN A 183 -2.04 15.46 0.16
CA ASN A 183 -1.46 16.72 0.58
C ASN A 183 -2.24 17.24 1.80
N LYS A 184 -1.52 17.53 2.89
CA LYS A 184 -2.11 18.02 4.15
C LYS A 184 -2.81 19.37 3.99
N THR A 185 -2.26 20.22 3.13
CA THR A 185 -2.76 21.57 2.84
C THR A 185 -3.78 21.61 1.72
N ASP A 186 -3.80 20.60 0.86
CA ASP A 186 -4.81 20.42 -0.18
C ASP A 186 -5.32 18.97 -0.18
N ILE A 187 -6.34 18.69 0.64
CA ILE A 187 -6.94 17.35 0.74
C ILE A 187 -7.63 16.91 -0.56
N ALA A 188 -7.78 17.82 -1.53
CA ALA A 188 -8.19 17.51 -2.88
C ALA A 188 -7.01 17.12 -3.78
N GLN A 189 -5.81 16.90 -3.26
CA GLN A 189 -4.68 16.24 -3.93
C GLN A 189 -4.34 14.95 -3.18
N PHE A 190 -4.85 13.82 -3.66
CA PHE A 190 -4.61 12.52 -3.05
C PHE A 190 -4.40 11.43 -4.11
N PHE A 191 -3.62 10.41 -3.73
CA PHE A 191 -3.40 9.17 -4.45
C PHE A 191 -3.91 8.04 -3.58
N GLU A 192 -4.80 7.21 -4.11
CA GLU A 192 -5.45 6.16 -3.35
C GLU A 192 -5.41 4.86 -4.15
N TRP A 193 -5.02 3.78 -3.48
CA TRP A 193 -5.04 2.42 -4.01
C TRP A 193 -6.02 1.58 -3.19
N VAL A 194 -6.96 0.95 -3.89
CA VAL A 194 -8.04 0.15 -3.30
C VAL A 194 -7.82 -1.32 -3.62
N LEU A 195 -7.82 -2.18 -2.61
CA LEU A 195 -7.90 -3.63 -2.82
C LEU A 195 -9.33 -4.09 -2.60
N VAL A 196 -9.80 -4.93 -3.51
CA VAL A 196 -11.11 -5.58 -3.41
C VAL A 196 -10.90 -7.08 -3.33
N SER A 197 -11.14 -7.64 -2.15
CA SER A 197 -11.34 -9.08 -1.96
C SER A 197 -12.83 -9.36 -2.12
N ALA A 198 -13.23 -9.69 -3.35
CA ALA A 198 -14.59 -10.15 -3.67
C ALA A 198 -14.56 -11.63 -4.08
N PRO A 199 -15.65 -12.40 -3.85
CA PRO A 199 -15.86 -13.64 -4.56
C PRO A 199 -15.76 -13.36 -6.07
N ALA A 200 -15.17 -14.28 -6.85
CA ALA A 200 -14.74 -14.15 -8.25
C ALA A 200 -15.76 -13.57 -9.28
N ASN A 201 -16.98 -13.23 -8.86
CA ASN A 201 -18.07 -12.76 -9.69
C ASN A 201 -18.56 -11.33 -9.36
N ILE A 202 -17.93 -10.60 -8.42
CA ILE A 202 -18.24 -9.18 -8.16
C ILE A 202 -17.00 -8.34 -8.47
N LEU A 203 -16.49 -8.49 -9.70
CA LEU A 203 -15.56 -7.52 -10.28
C LEU A 203 -16.44 -6.39 -10.84
N THR A 204 -16.95 -5.50 -9.99
CA THR A 204 -17.51 -4.25 -10.53
C THR A 204 -16.31 -3.41 -10.92
N ASP A 205 -16.03 -3.32 -12.23
CA ASP A 205 -15.13 -2.30 -12.80
C ASP A 205 -15.51 -0.97 -12.15
N SER A 206 -14.75 -0.53 -11.14
CA SER A 206 -14.96 0.81 -10.63
C SER A 206 -14.32 1.72 -11.64
N THR A 207 -15.15 2.49 -12.33
CA THR A 207 -14.73 3.61 -13.15
C THR A 207 -13.69 4.42 -12.40
N PHE A 208 -12.47 4.49 -12.94
CA PHE A 208 -11.45 5.44 -12.53
C PHE A 208 -12.02 6.85 -12.77
N MET A 209 -12.63 7.45 -11.75
CA MET A 209 -13.22 8.78 -11.85
C MET A 209 -12.13 9.83 -11.64
N GLY A 210 -11.72 10.51 -12.72
CA GLY A 210 -10.94 11.74 -12.66
C GLY A 210 -9.90 11.89 -13.78
N GLU A 211 -10.15 12.82 -14.71
CA GLU A 211 -9.10 13.45 -15.52
C GLU A 211 -8.70 14.75 -14.81
N LEU A 212 -7.43 14.86 -14.39
CA LEU A 212 -6.78 16.04 -13.78
C LEU A 212 -7.13 16.31 -12.28
N PRO A 213 -6.24 16.95 -11.49
CA PRO A 213 -6.03 16.64 -10.07
C PRO A 213 -7.27 16.90 -9.20
N PRO A 214 -7.59 15.99 -8.24
CA PRO A 214 -6.80 14.83 -7.80
C PRO A 214 -6.90 13.59 -8.70
N CYS A 215 -5.75 12.98 -9.00
CA CYS A 215 -5.69 11.72 -9.72
C CYS A 215 -6.08 10.55 -8.81
N ARG A 216 -7.32 10.06 -8.96
CA ARG A 216 -7.85 8.90 -8.22
C ARG A 216 -7.58 7.61 -9.00
N PHE A 217 -6.69 6.76 -8.49
CA PHE A 217 -6.29 5.49 -9.10
C PHE A 217 -7.02 4.29 -8.47
N ILE A 218 -8.32 4.12 -8.76
CA ILE A 218 -9.04 2.94 -8.27
C ILE A 218 -8.74 1.72 -9.14
N ALA A 219 -7.70 0.97 -8.80
CA ALA A 219 -7.47 -0.34 -9.40
C ALA A 219 -8.31 -1.40 -8.65
N THR A 220 -9.51 -1.69 -9.13
CA THR A 220 -10.26 -2.87 -8.67
C THR A 220 -9.61 -4.12 -9.27
N LEU A 221 -9.43 -5.16 -8.46
CA LEU A 221 -9.28 -6.51 -8.99
C LEU A 221 -10.62 -7.00 -9.47
#